data_AF-A0ABD0YH45-F1
#
_entry.id   AF-A0ABD0YH45-F1
#
_cell.length_a   1.000
_cell.length_b   1.000
_cell.length_c   1.000
_cell.angle_alpha   90.00
_cell.angle_beta   90.00
_cell.angle_gamma   90.00
#
_symmetry.space_group_name_H-M   'P 1'
#
loop_
_entity.id
_entity.type
_entity.pdbx_description
1 polymer ?
#
loop_
_entity_poly.entity_id
_entity_poly.type
_entity_poly.pdbx_seq_one_letter_code
_entity_poly.pdbx_strand_id
1 'polypeptide(L)'
;MEDLVPAKLLQLEEGSLGIKVTSSASQYPPLQEPLLSALKSVFNAFSVIAEHTSYVSHHTYFVFKFLELIVTCGGDMARPLLQGMPNTLVRSLVRALPDMFTTDLVLRLYDLSSAAGRKATASDLCLLRNMALKPTI
;
A
#
# COMPACT_ATOMS: atom_id res chain seq x y z
N MET A 1 10.75 47.41 23.28
CA MET A 1 10.68 47.58 21.82
C MET A 1 11.38 46.35 21.24
N GLU A 2 10.68 45.22 21.33
CA GLU A 2 10.14 44.45 20.18
C GLU A 2 11.21 43.47 19.66
N ASP A 3 11.02 42.17 19.47
CA ASP A 3 10.04 41.15 19.89
C ASP A 3 10.74 39.82 19.51
N LEU A 4 11.07 38.97 20.47
CA LEU A 4 10.43 37.67 20.70
C LEU A 4 10.20 36.81 19.44
N VAL A 5 11.13 35.88 19.15
CA VAL A 5 10.82 34.69 18.33
C VAL A 5 11.27 33.45 19.11
N PRO A 6 10.35 32.71 19.75
CA PRO A 6 10.70 31.48 20.46
C PRO A 6 10.88 30.32 19.49
N ALA A 7 11.99 29.59 19.65
CA ALA A 7 12.22 28.28 19.08
C ALA A 7 11.30 27.22 19.74
N LYS A 8 10.02 27.26 19.40
CA LYS A 8 9.05 26.19 19.63
C LYS A 8 7.96 26.35 18.59
N LEU A 9 7.93 25.48 17.57
CA LEU A 9 6.74 25.09 16.81
C LEU A 9 7.12 24.15 15.66
N LEU A 10 7.37 22.89 16.01
CA LEU A 10 6.95 21.73 15.21
C LEU A 10 6.52 20.64 16.20
N GLN A 11 5.62 21.00 17.11
CA GLN A 11 4.73 20.01 17.71
C GLN A 11 3.62 19.82 16.68
N LEU A 12 3.60 18.64 16.06
CA LEU A 12 2.41 18.17 15.37
C LEU A 12 1.34 17.99 16.44
N GLU A 13 0.52 19.03 16.63
CA GLU A 13 -0.69 18.99 17.41
C GLU A 13 -1.57 17.88 16.84
N GLU A 14 -1.83 16.84 17.65
CA GLU A 14 -2.83 15.81 17.39
C GLU A 14 -4.22 16.45 17.50
N GLY A 15 -4.54 17.28 16.50
CA GLY A 15 -5.88 17.81 16.28
C GLY A 15 -6.77 16.67 15.79
N SER A 16 -7.44 16.02 16.74
CA SER A 16 -8.62 15.20 16.47
C SER A 16 -9.74 16.10 15.99
N LEU A 17 -9.70 16.49 14.70
CA LEU A 17 -10.87 16.96 13.99
C LEU A 17 -11.77 15.74 13.81
N GLY A 18 -12.72 15.62 14.72
CA GLY A 18 -13.78 14.62 14.69
C GLY A 18 -14.68 14.81 13.48
N ILE A 19 -14.21 14.37 12.32
CA ILE A 19 -15.11 13.83 11.30
C ILE A 19 -15.52 12.47 11.89
N LYS A 20 -16.74 12.41 12.41
CA LYS A 20 -17.43 11.14 12.70
C LYS A 20 -17.70 10.45 11.37
N VAL A 21 -16.64 9.95 10.73
CA VAL A 21 -16.75 8.92 9.72
C VAL A 21 -17.41 7.77 10.46
N THR A 22 -18.66 7.49 10.11
CA THR A 22 -19.30 6.23 10.43
C THR A 22 -18.42 5.16 9.80
N SER A 23 -17.44 4.68 10.56
CA SER A 23 -16.71 3.46 10.22
C SER A 23 -17.76 2.37 10.29
N SER A 24 -18.34 2.02 9.13
CA SER A 24 -18.96 0.73 8.95
C SER A 24 -17.89 -0.28 9.36
N ALA A 25 -18.04 -0.81 10.58
CA ALA A 25 -17.28 -1.95 11.03
C ALA A 25 -17.39 -2.99 9.91
N SER A 26 -16.24 -3.47 9.42
CA SER A 26 -16.11 -4.37 8.27
C SER A 26 -17.29 -5.35 8.24
N GLN A 27 -18.22 -5.16 7.30
CA GLN A 27 -19.47 -5.94 7.19
C GLN A 27 -19.22 -7.41 6.81
N TYR A 28 -17.94 -7.80 6.69
CA TYR A 28 -17.53 -9.07 6.17
C TYR A 28 -16.86 -9.92 7.25
N PRO A 29 -17.29 -11.18 7.41
CA PRO A 29 -16.68 -12.09 8.37
C PRO A 29 -15.18 -12.27 8.06
N PRO A 30 -14.35 -12.46 9.09
CA PRO A 30 -12.93 -12.69 8.90
C PRO A 30 -12.70 -13.96 8.06
N LEU A 31 -11.65 -13.93 7.23
CA LEU A 31 -11.24 -15.08 6.44
C LEU A 31 -10.89 -16.27 7.33
N GLN A 32 -11.34 -17.46 6.93
CA GLN A 32 -11.02 -18.69 7.64
C GLN A 32 -9.56 -19.11 7.43
N GLU A 33 -9.00 -19.78 8.43
CA GLU A 33 -7.58 -20.20 8.50
C GLU A 33 -7.02 -20.92 7.26
N PRO A 34 -7.71 -21.87 6.58
CA PRO A 34 -7.10 -22.54 5.43
C PRO A 34 -6.91 -21.58 4.25
N LEU A 35 -7.85 -20.66 4.02
CA LEU A 35 -7.75 -19.70 2.92
C LEU A 35 -6.73 -18.60 3.24
N LEU A 36 -6.74 -18.07 4.47
CA LEU A 36 -5.78 -17.05 4.90
C LEU A 36 -4.34 -17.55 4.82
N SER A 37 -4.09 -18.80 5.26
CA SER A 37 -2.76 -19.42 5.19
C SER A 37 -2.29 -19.65 3.75
N ALA A 38 -3.20 -20.11 2.88
CA ALA A 38 -2.90 -20.26 1.46
C ALA A 38 -2.57 -18.91 0.80
N LEU A 39 -3.33 -17.86 1.08
CA LEU A 39 -3.08 -16.51 0.56
C LEU A 39 -1.73 -15.96 1.01
N LYS A 40 -1.37 -16.12 2.29
CA LYS A 40 -0.04 -15.74 2.80
C LYS A 40 1.08 -16.45 2.06
N SER A 41 0.91 -17.76 1.81
CA SER A 41 1.89 -18.56 1.05
C SER A 41 2.03 -18.05 -0.39
N VAL A 42 0.91 -17.70 -1.03
CA VAL A 42 0.89 -17.10 -2.37
C VAL A 42 1.59 -15.73 -2.38
N PHE A 43 1.30 -14.84 -1.43
CA PHE A 43 1.94 -13.53 -1.36
C PHE A 43 3.44 -13.60 -1.05
N ASN A 44 3.87 -14.61 -0.27
CA ASN A 44 5.29 -14.87 -0.06
C ASN A 44 5.97 -15.33 -1.35
N ALA A 45 5.34 -16.23 -2.11
CA ALA A 45 5.85 -16.63 -3.43
C ALA A 45 5.92 -15.44 -4.40
N PHE A 46 4.93 -14.55 -4.38
CA PHE A 46 4.95 -13.31 -5.16
C PHE A 46 6.07 -12.36 -4.75
N SER A 47 6.38 -12.27 -3.46
CA SER A 47 7.49 -11.46 -2.97
C SER A 47 8.82 -11.98 -3.48
N VAL A 48 9.00 -13.32 -3.51
CA VAL A 48 10.18 -13.94 -4.11
C VAL A 48 10.29 -13.58 -5.60
N ILE A 49 9.19 -13.65 -6.35
CA ILE A 49 9.17 -13.28 -7.79
C ILE A 49 9.49 -11.80 -7.98
N ALA A 50 8.92 -10.91 -7.16
CA ALA A 50 9.10 -9.47 -7.28
C ALA A 50 10.50 -9.01 -6.84
N GLU A 51 11.15 -9.70 -5.90
CA GLU A 51 12.45 -9.32 -5.35
C GLU A 51 13.65 -9.98 -6.08
N HIS A 52 13.53 -11.24 -6.54
CA HIS A 52 14.66 -11.98 -7.08
C HIS A 52 14.85 -11.86 -8.60
N THR A 53 13.90 -11.26 -9.32
CA THR A 53 14.05 -11.14 -10.77
C THR A 53 14.88 -9.90 -11.10
N SER A 54 16.10 -10.09 -11.59
CA SER A 54 17.03 -9.01 -12.00
C SER A 54 16.53 -8.18 -13.18
N TYR A 55 15.49 -8.67 -13.85
CA TYR A 55 14.78 -8.02 -14.95
C TYR A 55 13.27 -8.16 -14.73
N VAL A 56 12.50 -7.24 -15.30
CA VAL A 56 11.04 -7.35 -15.29
C VAL A 56 10.63 -8.52 -16.19
N SER A 57 9.99 -9.55 -15.60
CA SER A 57 9.54 -10.73 -16.33
C SER A 57 8.01 -10.82 -16.40
N HIS A 58 7.48 -11.70 -17.24
CA HIS A 58 6.05 -12.01 -17.29
C HIS A 58 5.49 -12.45 -15.93
N HIS A 59 6.30 -13.08 -15.08
CA HIS A 59 5.90 -13.44 -13.73
C HIS A 59 5.68 -12.21 -12.85
N THR A 60 6.53 -11.18 -12.98
CA THR A 60 6.36 -9.89 -12.29
C THR A 60 5.06 -9.20 -12.72
N TYR A 61 4.76 -9.19 -14.02
CA TYR A 61 3.49 -8.68 -14.54
C TYR A 61 2.29 -9.47 -14.03
N PHE A 62 2.39 -10.80 -13.96
CA PHE A 62 1.34 -11.64 -13.41
C PHE A 62 1.03 -11.27 -11.95
N VAL A 63 2.06 -11.10 -11.12
CA VAL A 63 1.89 -10.68 -9.72
C VAL A 63 1.15 -9.34 -9.64
N PHE A 64 1.59 -8.36 -10.43
CA PHE A 64 0.91 -7.07 -10.51
C PHE A 64 -0.57 -7.21 -10.90
N LYS A 65 -0.85 -7.95 -11.99
CA LYS A 65 -2.21 -8.14 -12.50
C LYS A 65 -3.11 -8.89 -11.52
N PHE A 66 -2.56 -9.82 -10.77
CA PHE A 66 -3.29 -10.51 -9.71
C PHE A 66 -3.72 -9.54 -8.61
N LEU A 67 -2.82 -8.68 -8.13
CA LEU A 67 -3.14 -7.69 -7.09
C LEU A 67 -4.13 -6.63 -7.61
N GLU A 68 -3.95 -6.15 -8.84
CA GLU A 68 -4.88 -5.23 -9.51
C GLU A 68 -6.28 -5.83 -9.61
N LEU A 69 -6.38 -7.11 -9.95
CA LEU A 69 -7.66 -7.81 -10.07
C LEU A 69 -8.36 -7.94 -8.71
N ILE A 70 -7.62 -8.25 -7.64
CA ILE A 70 -8.19 -8.31 -6.28
C ILE A 70 -8.86 -6.99 -5.91
N VAL A 71 -8.19 -5.86 -6.13
CA VAL A 71 -8.73 -4.56 -5.72
C VAL A 71 -9.75 -3.97 -6.69
N THR A 72 -9.75 -4.43 -7.95
CA THR A 72 -10.70 -3.96 -8.97
C THR A 72 -12.01 -4.75 -8.91
N CYS A 73 -11.93 -6.07 -8.71
CA CYS A 73 -13.12 -6.92 -8.62
C CYS A 73 -13.63 -7.10 -7.19
N GLY A 74 -12.75 -7.00 -6.19
CA GLY A 74 -13.09 -7.33 -4.80
C GLY A 74 -13.87 -6.24 -4.06
N GLY A 75 -13.81 -4.97 -4.49
CA GLY A 75 -14.44 -3.87 -3.77
C GLY A 75 -14.08 -3.89 -2.28
N ASP A 76 -15.07 -3.94 -1.40
CA ASP A 76 -14.85 -3.99 0.05
C ASP A 76 -14.29 -5.34 0.55
N MET A 77 -14.46 -6.42 -0.22
CA MET A 77 -13.88 -7.75 0.07
C MET A 77 -12.39 -7.84 -0.25
N ALA A 78 -11.82 -6.85 -0.95
CA ALA A 78 -10.39 -6.84 -1.24
C ALA A 78 -9.55 -6.72 0.04
N ARG A 79 -10.02 -5.94 1.03
CA ARG A 79 -9.23 -5.66 2.24
C ARG A 79 -8.96 -6.91 3.07
N PRO A 80 -9.95 -7.75 3.39
CA PRO A 80 -9.68 -9.03 4.06
C PRO A 80 -8.71 -9.91 3.27
N LEU A 81 -8.83 -9.97 1.94
CA LEU A 81 -7.98 -10.83 1.09
C LEU A 81 -6.52 -10.40 1.08
N LEU A 82 -6.25 -9.10 1.20
CA LEU A 82 -4.90 -8.55 1.28
C LEU A 82 -4.29 -8.67 2.70
N GLN A 83 -5.05 -9.15 3.69
CA GLN A 83 -4.53 -9.40 5.03
C GLN A 83 -3.48 -10.51 4.98
N GLY A 84 -2.23 -10.15 5.23
CA GLY A 84 -1.08 -11.08 5.16
C GLY A 84 -0.18 -10.88 3.95
N MET A 85 -0.44 -9.88 3.11
CA MET A 85 0.51 -9.44 2.09
C MET A 85 1.77 -8.85 2.75
N PRO A 86 2.99 -9.26 2.35
CA PRO A 86 4.22 -8.64 2.82
C PRO A 86 4.30 -7.16 2.44
N ASN A 87 4.71 -6.30 3.38
CA ASN A 87 4.81 -4.86 3.17
C ASN A 87 5.84 -4.46 2.11
N THR A 88 6.76 -5.36 1.74
CA THR A 88 7.76 -5.13 0.70
C THR A 88 7.24 -5.40 -0.71
N LEU A 89 6.17 -6.19 -0.87
CA LEU A 89 5.71 -6.65 -2.18
C LEU A 89 5.30 -5.49 -3.09
N VAL A 90 4.42 -4.60 -2.61
CA VAL A 90 3.95 -3.44 -3.39
C VAL A 90 5.13 -2.54 -3.75
N ARG A 91 6.00 -2.25 -2.79
CA ARG A 91 7.23 -1.47 -3.03
C ARG A 91 8.10 -2.08 -4.13
N SER A 92 8.35 -3.38 -4.09
CA SER A 92 9.15 -4.08 -5.10
C SER A 92 8.51 -3.99 -6.48
N LEU A 93 7.18 -4.13 -6.56
CA LEU A 93 6.44 -3.96 -7.80
C LEU A 93 6.45 -2.51 -8.31
N VAL A 94 6.34 -1.51 -7.44
CA VAL A 94 6.46 -0.09 -7.84
C VAL A 94 7.82 0.23 -8.44
N ARG A 95 8.90 -0.40 -7.94
CA ARG A 95 10.24 -0.26 -8.53
C ARG A 95 10.36 -0.95 -9.88
N ALA A 96 9.78 -2.13 -10.01
CA ALA A 96 9.86 -2.93 -11.22
C ALA A 96 8.94 -2.42 -12.34
N LEU A 97 7.75 -1.94 -12.01
CA LEU A 97 6.66 -1.62 -12.92
C LEU A 97 6.03 -0.24 -12.62
N PRO A 98 6.80 0.85 -12.53
CA PRO A 98 6.27 2.15 -12.09
C PRO A 98 5.11 2.64 -12.97
N ASP A 99 5.20 2.43 -14.29
CA ASP A 99 4.22 2.94 -15.27
C ASP A 99 2.84 2.25 -15.17
N MET A 100 2.78 1.08 -14.52
CA MET A 100 1.54 0.34 -14.32
C MET A 100 0.80 0.80 -13.06
N PHE A 101 1.46 1.52 -12.15
CA PHE A 101 0.85 1.99 -10.91
C PHE A 101 0.22 3.36 -11.08
N THR A 102 -0.96 3.51 -10.48
CA THR A 102 -1.60 4.80 -10.26
C THR A 102 -1.69 5.08 -8.77
N THR A 103 -1.79 6.34 -8.39
CA THR A 103 -2.02 6.74 -6.98
C THR A 103 -3.23 6.02 -6.40
N ASP A 104 -4.33 5.94 -7.15
CA ASP A 104 -5.56 5.28 -6.73
C ASP A 104 -5.38 3.77 -6.49
N LEU A 105 -4.63 3.09 -7.36
CA LEU A 105 -4.30 1.68 -7.18
C LEU A 105 -3.51 1.44 -5.88
N VAL A 106 -2.49 2.28 -5.61
CA VAL A 106 -1.70 2.19 -4.38
C VAL A 106 -2.60 2.39 -3.15
N LEU A 107 -3.50 3.38 -3.16
CA LEU A 107 -4.42 3.61 -2.05
C LEU A 107 -5.32 2.40 -1.76
N ARG A 108 -5.76 1.68 -2.81
CA ARG A 108 -6.63 0.51 -2.68
C ARG A 108 -5.92 -0.76 -2.19
N LEU A 109 -4.59 -0.83 -2.30
CA LEU A 109 -3.79 -1.98 -1.86
C LEU A 109 -3.47 -1.97 -0.35
N TYR A 110 -3.72 -0.86 0.35
CA TYR A 110 -3.40 -0.71 1.77
C TYR A 110 -4.64 -0.45 2.63
N ASP A 111 -4.52 -0.82 3.90
CA ASP A 111 -5.49 -0.42 4.91
C ASP A 111 -5.13 0.95 5.52
N LEU A 112 -5.78 2.00 5.02
CA LEU A 112 -5.59 3.38 5.49
C LEU A 112 -6.20 3.67 6.87
N SER A 113 -6.99 2.75 7.43
CA SER A 113 -7.53 2.91 8.79
C SER A 113 -6.42 2.76 9.84
N SER A 114 -5.40 1.94 9.56
CA SER A 114 -4.25 1.74 10.43
C SER A 114 -3.14 2.78 10.21
N ALA A 115 -2.46 3.18 11.28
CA ALA A 115 -1.29 4.07 11.19
C ALA A 115 -0.14 3.44 10.38
N ALA A 116 0.05 2.12 10.53
CA ALA A 116 1.05 1.37 9.77
C ALA A 116 0.76 1.40 8.27
N GLY A 117 -0.50 1.17 7.87
CA GLY A 117 -0.92 1.25 6.48
C GLY A 117 -0.72 2.64 5.89
N ARG A 118 -1.15 3.70 6.57
CA ARG A 118 -0.91 5.09 6.12
C ARG A 118 0.58 5.39 5.90
N LYS A 119 1.45 4.94 6.80
CA LYS A 119 2.90 5.11 6.67
C LYS A 119 3.46 4.36 5.46
N ALA A 120 3.05 3.11 5.26
CA ALA A 120 3.48 2.30 4.13
C ALA A 120 3.02 2.90 2.79
N THR A 121 1.73 3.28 2.70
CA THR A 121 1.15 3.94 1.53
C THR A 121 1.89 5.23 1.19
N ALA A 122 2.10 6.12 2.17
CA ALA A 122 2.81 7.38 1.94
C ALA A 122 4.22 7.12 1.39
N SER A 123 4.95 6.17 1.99
CA SER A 123 6.29 5.82 1.55
C SER A 123 6.33 5.31 0.10
N ASP A 124 5.35 4.51 -0.30
CA ASP A 124 5.31 3.90 -1.64
C ASP A 124 4.76 4.86 -2.69
N LEU A 125 3.85 5.79 -2.31
CA LEU A 125 3.46 6.92 -3.16
C LEU A 125 4.65 7.88 -3.41
N CYS A 126 5.45 8.17 -2.39
CA CYS A 126 6.66 8.95 -2.55
C CYS A 126 7.64 8.26 -3.51
N LEU A 127 7.81 6.95 -3.39
CA LEU A 127 8.63 6.18 -4.32
C LEU A 127 8.08 6.24 -5.75
N LEU A 128 6.79 6.02 -5.96
CA LEU A 128 6.15 6.09 -7.27
C LEU A 128 6.39 7.45 -7.93
N ARG A 129 6.18 8.55 -7.18
CA ARG A 129 6.50 9.91 -7.65
C ARG A 129 7.97 10.04 -8.05
N ASN A 130 8.89 9.54 -7.22
CA ASN A 130 10.32 9.64 -7.51
C ASN A 130 10.72 8.86 -8.77
N MET A 131 10.10 7.70 -9.01
CA MET A 131 10.31 6.93 -10.23
C MET A 131 9.83 7.72 -11.47
N ALA A 132 8.68 8.38 -11.38
CA ALA A 132 8.14 9.21 -12.47
C ALA A 132 8.96 10.49 -12.74
N LEU A 133 9.65 11.02 -11.72
CA LEU A 133 10.50 12.21 -11.86
C LEU A 133 11.91 11.87 -12.34
N LYS A 134 12.29 10.59 -12.41
CA LYS A 134 13.61 10.19 -12.88
C LYS A 134 13.70 10.54 -14.38
N PRO A 135 14.65 11.39 -14.80
CA PRO A 135 14.75 11.75 -16.22
C PRO A 135 15.07 10.50 -17.02
N THR A 136 14.23 10.21 -18.01
CA THR A 136 14.50 9.23 -19.06
C THR A 136 15.63 9.83 -19.91
N ILE A 137 16.86 9.37 -19.68
CA ILE A 137 18.04 9.71 -20.50
C ILE A 137 18.06 8.75 -21.69
#